data_AF-A0A2A4HA81-F1
#
_entry.id   AF-A0A2A4HA81-F1
#
_cell.length_a   1.000
_cell.length_b   1.000
_cell.length_c   1.000
_cell.angle_alpha   90.00
_cell.angle_beta   90.00
_cell.angle_gamma   90.00
#
_symmetry.space_group_name_H-M   'P 1'
#
loop_
_entity.id
_entity.type
_entity.pdbx_description
1 polymer ?
#
loop_
_entity_poly.entity_id
_entity_poly.type
_entity_poly.pdbx_seq_one_letter_code
_entity_poly.pdbx_strand_id
1 'polypeptide(L)' 'MKIGLYIALICGIVAGATIFFQAPLFPSLIFPIIIGMVGIIATLWTLPQSDISPMLKLGGIMINLFPVVAGLFQLMNG' A
#
# COMPACT_ATOMS: atom_id res chain seq x y z
N MET A 1 -7.10 -1.76 17.12
CA MET A 1 -7.50 -0.44 16.58
C MET A 1 -7.55 -0.50 15.06
N LYS A 2 -8.76 -0.31 14.51
CA LYS A 2 -9.04 -0.32 13.06
C LYS A 2 -8.27 0.74 12.25
N ILE A 3 -7.68 1.72 12.93
CA ILE A 3 -6.92 2.83 12.33
C ILE A 3 -5.80 2.37 11.40
N GLY A 4 -5.11 1.27 11.72
CA GLY A 4 -4.04 0.73 10.85
C GLY A 4 -4.55 0.30 9.48
N LEU A 5 -5.77 -0.25 9.41
CA LEU A 5 -6.39 -0.66 8.16
C LEU A 5 -6.86 0.53 7.31
N TYR A 6 -7.35 1.59 7.96
CA TYR A 6 -7.70 2.83 7.26
C TYR A 6 -6.47 3.52 6.67
N ILE A 7 -5.37 3.54 7.43
CA ILE A 7 -4.07 4.03 6.94
C ILE A 7 -3.63 3.18 5.75
N ALA A 8 -3.69 1.85 5.86
CA ALA A 8 -3.35 0.95 4.77
C ALA A 8 -4.20 1.18 3.51
N LEU A 9 -5.49 1.46 3.65
CA LEU A 9 -6.37 1.76 2.53
C LEU A 9 -5.94 3.05 1.82
N ILE A 10 -5.71 4.13 2.58
CA ILE A 10 -5.31 5.42 2.01
C ILE A 10 -3.96 5.29 1.31
N CYS A 11 -2.97 4.64 1.96
CA CYS A 11 -1.68 4.35 1.36
C CYS A 11 -1.81 3.56 0.06
N GLY A 12 -2.63 2.50 0.05
CA GLY A 12 -2.84 1.65 -1.11
C GLY A 12 -3.49 2.39 -2.28
N ILE A 13 -4.47 3.25 -2.01
CA ILE A 13 -5.12 4.08 -3.04
C ILE A 13 -4.11 5.08 -3.62
N VAL A 14 -3.34 5.77 -2.78
CA VAL A 14 -2.35 6.76 -3.25
C VAL A 14 -1.23 6.09 -4.05
N ALA A 15 -0.67 4.98 -3.55
CA ALA A 15 0.36 4.24 -4.25
C ALA A 15 -0.17 3.61 -5.55
N GLY A 16 -1.37 3.03 -5.53
CA GLY A 16 -2.00 2.44 -6.72
C GLY A 16 -2.35 3.48 -7.78
N ALA A 17 -2.92 4.62 -7.39
CA ALA A 17 -3.25 5.72 -8.31
C ALA A 17 -2.00 6.24 -9.05
N THR A 18 -0.89 6.38 -8.33
CA THR A 18 0.35 6.89 -8.90
C THR A 18 1.08 5.85 -9.74
N ILE A 19 1.17 4.60 -9.29
CA ILE A 19 1.96 3.56 -9.98
C ILE A 19 1.18 2.93 -11.13
N PHE A 20 -0.09 2.54 -10.92
CA PHE A 20 -0.88 1.86 -11.95
C PHE A 20 -1.49 2.81 -12.97
N PHE A 21 -1.98 3.97 -12.51
CA PHE A 21 -2.67 4.94 -13.36
C PHE A 21 -1.80 6.14 -13.75
N GLN A 22 -0.52 6.14 -13.34
CA GLN A 22 0.44 7.21 -13.68
C GLN A 22 -0.07 8.61 -13.26
N ALA A 23 -0.83 8.69 -12.17
CA ALA A 23 -1.33 9.96 -11.65
C ALA A 23 -0.15 10.86 -11.21
N PRO A 24 -0.09 12.13 -11.65
CA PRO A 24 1.05 13.03 -11.40
C PRO A 24 1.00 13.65 -9.98
N LEU A 25 0.93 12.81 -8.95
CA LEU A 25 0.86 13.27 -7.55
C LEU A 25 2.25 13.46 -6.92
N PHE A 26 3.27 12.77 -7.40
CA PHE A 26 4.64 12.86 -6.88
C PHE A 26 5.65 13.02 -8.01
N PRO A 27 6.78 13.71 -7.75
CA PRO A 27 7.82 13.93 -8.75
C PRO A 27 8.70 12.69 -9.02
N SER A 28 8.57 11.62 -8.24
CA SER A 28 9.37 10.40 -8.37
C SER A 28 8.58 9.17 -7.92
N LEU A 29 8.82 8.03 -8.58
CA LEU A 29 8.26 6.71 -8.24
C LEU A 29 8.69 6.20 -6.86
N ILE A 30 9.77 6.73 -6.29
CA ILE A 30 10.25 6.32 -4.96
C ILE A 30 9.22 6.68 -3.88
N PHE A 31 8.58 7.85 -3.98
CA PHE A 31 7.58 8.30 -3.00
C PHE A 31 6.38 7.36 -2.88
N PRO A 32 5.67 6.99 -3.96
CA PRO A 32 4.54 6.07 -3.84
C PRO A 32 4.94 4.65 -3.42
N ILE A 33 6.16 4.19 -3.73
CA ILE A 33 6.69 2.92 -3.21
C ILE A 33 6.82 2.99 -1.68
N ILE A 34 7.39 4.08 -1.14
CA ILE A 34 7.49 4.29 0.32
C ILE A 34 6.10 4.34 0.95
N ILE A 35 5.15 5.05 0.34
CA ILE A 35 3.77 5.14 0.84
C ILE A 35 3.11 3.75 0.89
N GLY A 36 3.27 2.94 -0.16
CA GLY A 36 2.79 1.56 -0.17
C GLY A 36 3.45 0.71 0.93
N MET A 37 4.76 0.84 1.14
CA MET A 37 5.48 0.16 2.23
C MET A 37 4.91 0.52 3.61
N VAL A 38 4.60 1.80 3.85
CA VAL A 38 3.92 2.25 5.08
C VAL A 38 2.55 1.58 5.23
N GLY A 39 1.78 1.45 4.16
CA GLY A 39 0.49 0.76 4.18
C GLY A 39 0.59 -0.74 4.49
N ILE A 40 1.65 -1.42 4.03
CA ILE A 40 1.95 -2.81 4.42
C ILE A 40 2.20 -2.88 5.93
N ILE A 41 3.09 -2.03 6.46
CA ILE A 41 3.42 -1.99 7.90
C ILE A 41 2.16 -1.70 8.73
N ALA A 42 1.33 -0.75 8.29
CA ALA A 42 0.07 -0.42 8.95
C ALA A 42 -0.89 -1.61 8.99
N THR A 43 -0.94 -2.42 7.93
CA THR A 43 -1.73 -3.65 7.91
C THR A 43 -1.13 -4.73 8.82
N LEU A 44 0.18 -4.92 8.81
CA LEU A 44 0.86 -5.90 9.66
C LEU A 44 0.61 -5.63 11.16
N TRP A 45 0.55 -4.35 11.55
CA TRP A 45 0.21 -3.98 12.92
C TRP A 45 -1.22 -4.37 13.33
N THR A 46 -2.12 -4.58 12.37
CA THR A 46 -3.48 -5.05 12.65
C THR A 46 -3.60 -6.58 12.76
N LEU A 47 -2.54 -7.35 12.46
CA LEU A 47 -2.59 -8.82 12.49
C LEU A 47 -2.99 -9.40 13.85
N PRO A 48 -2.48 -8.92 15.01
CA PRO A 48 -2.84 -9.48 16.31
C PRO A 48 -4.29 -9.22 16.73
N GLN A 49 -5.02 -8.37 16.01
CA GLN A 49 -6.36 -7.90 16.39
C GLN A 49 -7.42 -8.91 15.92
N SER A 50 -8.06 -9.62 16.85
CA SER A 50 -9.04 -10.67 16.53
C SER A 50 -10.41 -10.15 16.06
N ASP A 51 -10.68 -8.86 16.24
CA ASP A 51 -11.91 -8.17 15.83
C ASP A 51 -11.96 -7.85 14.33
N ILE A 52 -10.83 -7.92 13.63
CA ILE A 52 -10.72 -7.63 12.20
C ILE A 52 -10.73 -8.94 11.41
N SER A 53 -11.61 -9.00 10.39
CA SER A 53 -11.74 -10.20 9.57
C SER A 53 -10.43 -10.53 8.82
N PRO A 54 -10.06 -11.83 8.71
CA PRO A 54 -8.85 -12.25 8.00
C PRO A 54 -8.81 -11.77 6.54
N MET A 55 -9.97 -11.74 5.88
CA MET A 55 -10.13 -11.26 4.51
C MET A 55 -9.71 -9.78 4.38
N LEU A 56 -10.08 -8.95 5.35
CA LEU A 56 -9.79 -7.53 5.32
C LEU A 56 -8.31 -7.24 5.61
N LYS A 57 -7.68 -8.05 6.47
CA LYS A 57 -6.21 -8.03 6.66
C LYS A 57 -5.47 -8.40 5.39
N LEU A 58 -5.91 -9.47 4.72
CA LEU A 58 -5.32 -9.91 3.46
C LEU A 58 -5.49 -8.84 2.38
N GLY A 59 -6.69 -8.27 2.23
CA GLY A 59 -6.95 -7.16 1.32
C GLY A 59 -6.06 -5.94 1.58
N GLY A 60 -5.85 -5.58 2.86
CA GLY A 60 -4.95 -4.49 3.26
C GLY A 60 -3.48 -4.73 2.88
N ILE A 61 -3.01 -5.98 2.96
CA ILE A 61 -1.67 -6.33 2.48
C ILE A 61 -1.63 -6.24 0.95
N MET A 62 -2.58 -6.85 0.26
CA MET A 62 -2.57 -6.92 -1.21
C MET A 62 -2.66 -5.55 -1.89
N ILE A 63 -3.53 -4.66 -1.39
CA ILE A 63 -3.70 -3.32 -1.98
C ILE A 63 -2.44 -2.46 -1.89
N ASN A 64 -1.52 -2.78 -0.97
CA ASN A 64 -0.25 -2.08 -0.84
C ASN A 64 0.92 -2.86 -1.47
N LEU A 65 0.92 -4.19 -1.38
CA LEU A 65 1.98 -5.03 -1.93
C LEU A 65 2.04 -4.95 -3.46
N PHE A 66 0.89 -4.99 -4.15
CA PHE A 66 0.89 -4.95 -5.61
C PHE A 66 1.46 -3.64 -6.18
N PRO A 67 1.05 -2.44 -5.72
CA PRO A 67 1.67 -1.20 -6.16
C PRO A 67 3.17 -1.16 -5.85
N VAL A 68 3.61 -1.59 -4.66
CA VAL A 68 5.03 -1.60 -4.29
C VAL A 68 5.85 -2.46 -5.24
N VAL A 69 5.40 -3.69 -5.50
CA VAL A 69 6.09 -4.60 -6.42
C VAL A 69 6.13 -4.00 -7.83
N ALA A 70 5.00 -3.50 -8.33
CA ALA A 70 4.95 -2.88 -9.66
C ALA A 70 5.84 -1.63 -9.76
N GLY A 71 5.88 -0.80 -8.72
CA GLY A 71 6.73 0.38 -8.66
C GLY A 71 8.22 0.02 -8.64
N LEU A 72 8.60 -1.03 -7.89
CA LEU A 72 9.97 -1.55 -7.92
C LEU A 72 10.34 -2.08 -9.31
N PHE A 73 9.46 -2.81 -9.97
CA PHE A 73 9.67 -3.27 -11.35
C PHE A 73 9.80 -2.10 -12.34
N GLN A 74 8.97 -1.05 -12.21
CA GLN A 74 9.12 0.15 -13.04
C GLN A 74 10.44 0.86 -12.77
N LEU A 75 10.87 0.94 -11.51
CA LEU A 75 12.13 1.59 -11.14
C LEU A 75 13.37 0.82 -11.63
N MET A 76 13.30 -0.50 -11.74
CA MET A 76 14.39 -1.34 -12.27
C MET A 76 14.47 -1.35 -13.80
N ASN A 77 13.35 -1.12 -14.48
CA ASN A 77 13.25 -1.17 -15.95
C ASN A 77 13.17 0.22 -16.61
N GLY A 78 13.19 1.29 -15.82
CA GLY A 78 13.11 2.69 -16.25
C GLY A 78 14.46 3.37 -16.36
#